data_AF-A0A2V9BLC5-F1
#
_entry.id   AF-A0A2V9BLC5-F1
#
_cell.length_a   1.000
_cell.length_b   1.000
_cell.length_c   1.000
_cell.angle_alpha   90.00
_cell.angle_beta   90.00
_cell.angle_gamma   90.00
#
_symmetry.space_group_name_H-M   'P 1'
#
loop_
_entity.id
_entity.type
_entity.pdbx_description
1 polymer ?
#
loop_
_entity_poly.entity_id
_entity_poly.type
_entity_poly.pdbx_seq_one_letter_code
_entity_poly.pdbx_strand_id
1 'polypeptide(L)'
;MGGLPMRFRAVVLIFVCALAACGLFAQDVDIPFKEFTLDNGLTVIVHEDHKAPIVAVNLWYHVGSKNERPGKTGFAHLFEHLMFGGSEHAKGRYIDAMEKIGATDLNGTTNNDRTNYFENVPTSALDYTLWMESDRMGFLLGQLDQKTLDLQRGNAASMDDVKEWFKTYYGPSNVVICLAGDIDFKTAKEKVEKYFGNIPPGPPVGHQEAWIAKMTGTHRGVVQDRVPQARIYKVWNVPPDGTPDGDYLDLVSDVLSSGKSSRFYKRLVYDDQIATNANAFVDLREIAGQFRIQATAKPGGDLAQVEKELEEELARFLKDGPTAEELARVKAQYQANFIRGIERIGGFGGKSDQLARNQVFHGEPAHYKVSLKRVQEATAEDLKAAANRWLTDGVYILEVHPFPDYKTAAAGADRTKPPTIGTPPALKLPKLERATLSNGLKVILAERHEVPLVSFWLDLDAGYAADPAGQPGTSTMATSLLSGGTKTRNALQISDEEALLGAQIAAYSNLDLSVVRLSSLKSKLDSSLELYSDLILNPLFPEDDFKKQQKLQIAAIQREQTTPIQMGL
;
A
#
# COMPACT_ATOMS: atom_id res chain seq x y z
N MET A 1 76.46 2.69 -44.77
CA MET A 1 76.61 3.20 -43.38
C MET A 1 75.66 4.37 -43.24
N GLY A 2 74.87 4.34 -42.16
CA GLY A 2 73.61 5.09 -42.04
C GLY A 2 73.72 6.60 -41.89
N GLY A 3 72.63 7.27 -42.25
CA GLY A 3 72.35 8.68 -41.99
C GLY A 3 70.89 8.98 -42.33
N LEU A 4 70.06 9.11 -41.29
CA LEU A 4 68.63 9.45 -41.33
C LEU A 4 68.39 10.87 -41.89
N PRO A 5 67.32 11.14 -42.68
CA PRO A 5 66.89 12.51 -42.92
C PRO A 5 65.53 12.84 -42.28
N MET A 6 65.51 14.03 -41.66
CA MET A 6 64.43 15.03 -41.65
C MET A 6 62.97 14.59 -41.43
N ARG A 7 62.39 15.00 -40.28
CA ARG A 7 61.09 15.70 -40.18
C ARG A 7 60.80 16.10 -38.72
N PHE A 8 61.28 17.27 -38.32
CA PHE A 8 60.84 17.97 -37.10
C PHE A 8 60.30 19.35 -37.52
N ARG A 9 58.98 19.47 -37.60
CA ARG A 9 58.19 20.72 -37.53
C ARG A 9 56.71 20.42 -37.85
N ALA A 10 56.01 19.73 -36.95
CA ALA A 10 54.54 19.64 -36.99
C ALA A 10 53.88 19.17 -35.67
N VAL A 11 54.55 19.26 -34.51
CA VAL A 11 53.99 18.69 -33.25
C VAL A 11 53.72 19.75 -32.16
N VAL A 12 54.13 21.01 -32.35
CA VAL A 12 53.98 22.02 -31.28
C VAL A 12 52.64 22.78 -31.35
N LEU A 13 51.82 22.62 -32.40
CA LEU A 13 50.56 23.38 -32.52
C LEU A 13 49.30 22.64 -32.03
N ILE A 14 49.37 21.35 -31.71
CA ILE A 14 48.19 20.58 -31.26
C ILE A 14 48.08 20.54 -29.72
N PHE A 15 49.18 20.69 -28.99
CA PHE A 15 49.16 20.64 -27.52
C PHE A 15 48.71 21.96 -26.86
N VAL A 16 48.75 23.09 -27.57
CA VAL A 16 48.31 24.40 -27.05
C VAL A 16 46.79 24.57 -27.18
N CYS A 17 46.13 23.91 -28.14
CA CYS A 17 44.66 23.98 -28.27
C CYS A 17 43.89 23.15 -27.23
N ALA A 18 44.47 22.07 -26.69
CA ALA A 18 43.82 21.27 -25.64
C ALA A 18 43.84 21.97 -24.26
N LEU A 19 44.86 22.77 -23.96
CA LEU A 19 44.94 23.56 -22.73
C LEU A 19 44.15 24.88 -22.81
N ALA A 20 43.96 25.44 -24.00
CA ALA A 20 43.11 26.63 -24.20
C ALA A 20 41.60 26.34 -24.06
N ALA A 21 41.17 25.08 -24.19
CA ALA A 21 39.77 24.69 -23.99
C ALA A 21 39.38 24.58 -22.49
N CYS A 22 40.34 24.54 -21.57
CA CYS A 22 40.09 24.46 -20.13
C CYS A 22 39.74 25.82 -19.48
N GLY A 23 39.89 26.94 -20.21
CA GLY A 23 39.64 28.29 -19.70
C GLY A 23 38.31 28.93 -20.12
N LEU A 24 37.48 28.23 -20.90
CA LEU A 24 36.29 28.82 -21.54
C LEU A 24 34.98 28.69 -20.73
N PHE A 25 35.01 28.11 -19.53
CA PHE A 25 33.78 27.76 -18.80
C PHE A 25 33.49 28.59 -17.54
N ALA A 26 34.33 29.55 -17.17
CA ALA A 26 34.04 30.45 -16.05
C ALA A 26 33.30 31.70 -16.55
N GLN A 27 32.08 31.54 -17.08
CA GLN A 27 31.17 32.69 -17.10
C GLN A 27 30.51 32.73 -15.73
N ASP A 28 30.80 33.76 -14.94
CA ASP A 28 30.12 33.99 -13.67
C ASP A 28 28.63 34.16 -13.95
N VAL A 29 27.84 33.16 -13.59
CA VAL A 29 26.40 33.19 -13.75
C VAL A 29 25.81 33.93 -12.56
N ASP A 30 25.22 35.09 -12.84
CA ASP A 30 24.61 35.94 -11.84
C ASP A 30 23.15 36.26 -12.21
N ILE A 31 22.27 36.16 -11.22
CA ILE A 31 20.88 36.59 -11.30
C ILE A 31 20.76 37.78 -10.35
N PRO A 32 20.83 39.04 -10.83
CA PRO A 32 20.71 40.21 -9.96
C PRO A 32 19.35 40.26 -9.29
N PHE A 33 19.29 40.50 -7.99
CA PHE A 33 18.02 40.65 -7.29
C PHE A 33 18.11 41.72 -6.20
N LYS A 34 16.95 42.14 -5.72
CA LYS A 34 16.79 42.88 -4.47
C LYS A 34 15.72 42.19 -3.65
N GLU A 35 15.83 42.30 -2.34
CA GLU A 35 14.91 41.69 -1.40
C GLU A 35 14.38 42.70 -0.38
N PHE A 36 13.20 42.41 0.15
CA PHE A 36 12.64 43.09 1.31
C PHE A 36 11.63 42.17 2.01
N THR A 37 11.36 42.45 3.28
CA THR A 37 10.36 41.74 4.07
C THR A 37 9.30 42.75 4.50
N LEU A 38 8.02 42.38 4.35
CA LEU A 38 6.91 43.17 4.89
C LEU A 38 6.79 43.00 6.41
N ASP A 39 6.11 43.93 7.09
CA ASP A 39 5.88 43.86 8.55
C ASP A 39 5.13 42.58 8.99
N ASN A 40 4.36 41.96 8.09
CA ASN A 40 3.67 40.69 8.34
C ASN A 40 4.53 39.43 8.06
N GLY A 41 5.82 39.61 7.78
CA GLY A 41 6.78 38.53 7.58
C GLY A 41 6.89 37.99 6.15
N LEU A 42 6.11 38.51 5.19
CA LEU A 42 6.25 38.11 3.78
C LEU A 42 7.61 38.50 3.22
N THR A 43 8.40 37.52 2.78
CA THR A 43 9.68 37.78 2.11
C THR A 43 9.46 37.93 0.62
N VAL A 44 9.99 39.01 0.04
CA VAL A 44 9.81 39.37 -1.36
C VAL A 44 11.16 39.49 -2.04
N ILE A 45 11.31 38.82 -3.18
CA ILE A 45 12.50 38.90 -4.04
C ILE A 45 12.07 39.52 -5.37
N VAL A 46 12.86 40.47 -5.87
CA VAL A 46 12.61 41.15 -7.14
C VAL A 46 13.82 41.01 -8.06
N HIS A 47 13.61 40.37 -9.22
CA HIS A 47 14.55 40.35 -10.33
C HIS A 47 14.04 41.23 -11.47
N GLU A 48 14.66 42.39 -11.64
CA GLU A 48 14.31 43.37 -12.69
C GLU A 48 14.94 42.96 -14.04
N ASP A 49 14.10 42.66 -15.03
CA ASP A 49 14.49 42.28 -16.40
C ASP A 49 13.48 42.82 -17.43
N HIS A 50 13.83 43.96 -18.06
CA HIS A 50 12.96 44.67 -19.02
C HIS A 50 13.04 44.14 -20.46
N LYS A 51 13.57 42.93 -20.70
CA LYS A 51 13.72 42.37 -22.06
C LYS A 51 12.39 42.07 -22.76
N ALA A 52 11.35 41.73 -21.99
CA ALA A 52 10.02 41.43 -22.49
C ALA A 52 8.97 41.90 -21.48
N PRO A 53 7.80 42.40 -21.92
CA PRO A 53 6.76 42.96 -21.04
C PRO A 53 5.94 41.88 -20.33
N ILE A 54 6.64 41.01 -19.60
CA ILE A 54 6.11 39.89 -18.84
C ILE A 54 6.76 39.84 -17.46
N VAL A 55 6.00 39.39 -16.48
CA VAL A 55 6.45 39.21 -15.09
C VAL A 55 6.10 37.79 -14.66
N ALA A 56 7.08 37.06 -14.18
CA ALA A 56 6.91 35.81 -13.47
C ALA A 56 6.59 36.11 -12.00
N VAL A 57 5.50 35.53 -11.52
CA VAL A 57 5.08 35.56 -10.12
C VAL A 57 5.22 34.13 -9.59
N ASN A 58 6.03 33.92 -8.56
CA ASN A 58 6.28 32.60 -8.00
C ASN A 58 6.21 32.65 -6.47
N LEU A 59 5.24 31.94 -5.88
CA LEU A 59 5.01 31.87 -4.45
C LEU A 59 5.43 30.49 -3.96
N TRP A 60 6.38 30.47 -3.02
CA TRP A 60 6.81 29.26 -2.34
C TRP A 60 6.34 29.28 -0.89
N TYR A 61 5.50 28.32 -0.53
CA TYR A 61 5.10 28.04 0.84
C TYR A 61 6.03 26.97 1.41
N HIS A 62 6.63 27.24 2.58
CA HIS A 62 7.51 26.28 3.26
C HIS A 62 6.70 25.24 4.04
N VAL A 63 5.95 24.44 3.28
CA VAL A 63 5.11 23.35 3.78
C VAL A 63 4.99 22.29 2.70
N GLY A 64 5.19 21.02 3.02
CA GLY A 64 4.99 19.90 2.10
C GLY A 64 4.42 18.69 2.83
N SER A 65 4.47 17.52 2.17
CA SER A 65 3.92 16.30 2.79
C SER A 65 4.67 15.84 4.05
N LYS A 66 5.89 16.32 4.30
CA LYS A 66 6.61 16.06 5.57
C LYS A 66 5.97 16.72 6.79
N ASN A 67 5.15 17.76 6.57
CA ASN A 67 4.45 18.49 7.63
C ASN A 67 3.11 17.84 8.01
N GLU A 68 2.72 16.77 7.31
CA GLU A 68 1.49 16.01 7.58
C GLU A 68 1.60 15.17 8.86
N ARG A 69 0.46 14.94 9.53
CA ARG A 69 0.40 14.11 10.74
C ARG A 69 0.02 12.68 10.36
N PRO A 70 0.57 11.63 11.00
CA PRO A 70 0.12 10.27 10.80
C PRO A 70 -1.41 10.14 10.94
N GLY A 71 -2.06 9.45 10.00
CA GLY A 71 -3.52 9.35 9.93
C GLY A 71 -4.24 10.55 9.30
N LYS A 72 -3.53 11.64 9.00
CA LYS A 72 -4.00 12.83 8.27
C LYS A 72 -3.04 13.13 7.11
N THR A 73 -3.04 12.26 6.10
CA THR A 73 -2.14 12.32 4.95
C THR A 73 -2.83 12.82 3.68
N GLY A 74 -2.09 13.42 2.76
CA GLY A 74 -2.59 13.97 1.50
C GLY A 74 -3.03 15.43 1.56
N PHE A 75 -2.85 16.10 2.71
CA PHE A 75 -3.25 17.50 2.93
C PHE A 75 -2.42 18.49 2.12
N ALA A 76 -1.10 18.31 2.07
CA ALA A 76 -0.23 19.25 1.37
C ALA A 76 -0.61 19.29 -0.12
N HIS A 77 -0.77 18.12 -0.74
CA HIS A 77 -1.21 18.01 -2.13
C HIS A 77 -2.68 18.43 -2.31
N LEU A 78 -3.58 18.12 -1.36
CA LEU A 78 -4.96 18.62 -1.41
C LEU A 78 -5.01 20.15 -1.51
N PHE A 79 -4.20 20.85 -0.72
CA PHE A 79 -4.17 22.32 -0.73
C PHE A 79 -3.63 22.91 -2.03
N GLU A 80 -2.74 22.20 -2.74
CA GLU A 80 -2.39 22.55 -4.12
C GLU A 80 -3.63 22.68 -4.99
N HIS A 81 -4.50 21.68 -4.97
CA HIS A 81 -5.74 21.66 -5.77
C HIS A 81 -6.77 22.67 -5.27
N LEU A 82 -6.95 22.81 -3.96
CA LEU A 82 -7.91 23.75 -3.39
C LEU A 82 -7.57 25.20 -3.74
N MET A 83 -6.28 25.55 -3.85
CA MET A 83 -5.82 26.88 -4.23
C MET A 83 -6.04 27.22 -5.72
N PHE A 84 -6.46 26.25 -6.54
CA PHE A 84 -6.98 26.49 -7.90
C PHE A 84 -8.51 26.62 -7.96
N GLY A 85 -9.18 26.46 -6.83
CA GLY A 85 -10.58 26.80 -6.67
C GLY A 85 -10.80 28.32 -6.66
N GLY A 86 -11.93 28.73 -6.07
CA GLY A 86 -12.22 30.14 -5.82
C GLY A 86 -11.89 30.53 -4.38
N SER A 87 -11.84 31.83 -4.14
CA SER A 87 -11.66 32.46 -2.83
C SER A 87 -12.86 33.35 -2.48
N GLU A 88 -12.80 34.05 -1.35
CA GLU A 88 -13.92 34.87 -0.89
C GLU A 88 -14.32 35.95 -1.90
N HIS A 89 -13.36 36.59 -2.57
CA HIS A 89 -13.63 37.68 -3.49
C HIS A 89 -13.47 37.28 -4.97
N ALA A 90 -12.71 36.22 -5.29
CA ALA A 90 -12.61 35.65 -6.63
C ALA A 90 -13.38 34.33 -6.76
N LYS A 91 -14.60 34.39 -7.30
CA LYS A 91 -15.43 33.19 -7.54
C LYS A 91 -15.08 32.49 -8.85
N GLY A 92 -15.20 31.17 -8.88
CA GLY A 92 -14.82 30.34 -10.01
C GLY A 92 -13.39 29.80 -9.87
N ARG A 93 -12.92 29.03 -10.85
CA ARG A 93 -11.57 28.45 -10.81
C ARG A 93 -10.53 29.54 -11.08
N TYR A 94 -9.47 29.55 -10.27
CA TYR A 94 -8.31 30.44 -10.45
C TYR A 94 -7.74 30.36 -11.87
N ILE A 95 -7.55 29.13 -12.38
CA ILE A 95 -6.97 28.89 -13.72
C ILE A 95 -7.79 29.60 -14.81
N ASP A 96 -9.12 29.44 -14.80
CA ASP A 96 -10.01 30.03 -15.81
C ASP A 96 -9.98 31.57 -15.79
N ALA A 97 -9.70 32.18 -14.63
CA ALA A 97 -9.57 33.63 -14.49
C ALA A 97 -8.22 34.12 -15.04
N MET A 98 -7.15 33.37 -14.76
CA MET A 98 -5.80 33.72 -15.16
C MET A 98 -5.54 33.49 -16.66
N GLU A 99 -6.12 32.45 -17.26
CA GLU A 99 -6.06 32.24 -18.71
C GLU A 99 -6.64 33.43 -19.50
N LYS A 100 -7.72 34.05 -18.99
CA LYS A 100 -8.37 35.21 -19.64
C LYS A 100 -7.50 36.46 -19.68
N ILE A 101 -6.55 36.60 -18.77
CA ILE A 101 -5.61 37.72 -18.75
C ILE A 101 -4.29 37.39 -19.45
N GLY A 102 -4.19 36.22 -20.11
CA GLY A 102 -3.01 35.79 -20.85
C GLY A 102 -1.91 35.19 -19.98
N ALA A 103 -2.25 34.64 -18.80
CA ALA A 103 -1.27 33.90 -18.01
C ALA A 103 -0.77 32.66 -18.77
N THR A 104 0.53 32.40 -18.65
CA THR A 104 1.22 31.25 -19.23
C THR A 104 2.11 30.60 -18.19
N ASP A 105 2.51 29.35 -18.39
CA ASP A 105 3.31 28.60 -17.40
C ASP A 105 2.67 28.63 -16.01
N LEU A 106 1.33 28.59 -15.96
CA LEU A 106 0.53 28.67 -14.75
C LEU A 106 0.35 27.28 -14.17
N ASN A 107 0.89 27.03 -12.98
CA ASN A 107 0.70 25.76 -12.30
C ASN A 107 1.04 25.85 -10.80
N GLY A 108 0.86 24.74 -10.10
CA GLY A 108 1.26 24.58 -8.71
C GLY A 108 1.78 23.16 -8.51
N THR A 109 2.71 22.98 -7.58
CA THR A 109 3.22 21.65 -7.26
C THR A 109 3.57 21.50 -5.80
N THR A 110 3.39 20.28 -5.31
CA THR A 110 3.70 19.86 -3.95
C THR A 110 4.69 18.72 -3.96
N ASN A 111 5.72 18.83 -3.13
CA ASN A 111 6.61 17.72 -2.82
C ASN A 111 6.67 17.52 -1.30
N ASN A 112 7.69 16.81 -0.82
CA ASN A 112 7.86 16.57 0.60
C ASN A 112 8.15 17.84 1.40
N ASP A 113 8.81 18.83 0.82
CA ASP A 113 9.35 20.00 1.52
C ASP A 113 8.55 21.30 1.31
N ARG A 114 7.85 21.42 0.18
CA ARG A 114 7.19 22.66 -0.23
C ARG A 114 5.90 22.43 -1.03
N THR A 115 5.07 23.47 -1.06
CA THR A 115 4.01 23.70 -2.04
C THR A 115 4.28 25.05 -2.69
N ASN A 116 4.32 25.11 -4.01
CA ASN A 116 4.48 26.38 -4.72
C ASN A 116 3.43 26.57 -5.79
N TYR A 117 3.30 27.81 -6.22
CA TYR A 117 2.44 28.21 -7.32
C TYR A 117 3.17 29.28 -8.13
N PHE A 118 3.02 29.22 -9.45
CA PHE A 118 3.75 30.10 -10.34
C PHE A 118 2.98 30.36 -11.61
N GLU A 119 3.18 31.54 -12.16
CA GLU A 119 2.60 31.99 -13.42
C GLU A 119 3.45 33.10 -14.05
N ASN A 120 3.44 33.17 -15.39
CA ASN A 120 3.97 34.29 -16.15
C ASN A 120 2.81 35.09 -16.73
N VAL A 121 2.78 36.40 -16.49
CA VAL A 121 1.70 37.30 -16.93
C VAL A 121 2.24 38.51 -17.67
N PRO A 122 1.47 39.13 -18.59
CA PRO A 122 1.81 40.43 -19.13
C PRO A 122 1.95 41.48 -18.03
N THR A 123 2.87 42.44 -18.16
CA THR A 123 3.07 43.52 -17.15
C THR A 123 1.77 44.24 -16.78
N SER A 124 0.88 44.43 -17.77
CA SER A 124 -0.44 45.06 -17.59
C SER A 124 -1.41 44.27 -16.72
N ALA A 125 -1.18 42.97 -16.51
CA ALA A 125 -2.03 42.08 -15.75
C ALA A 125 -1.51 41.84 -14.31
N LEU A 126 -0.32 42.34 -13.97
CA LEU A 126 0.32 42.08 -12.68
C LEU A 126 -0.53 42.51 -11.48
N ASP A 127 -1.21 43.66 -11.56
CA ASP A 127 -2.10 44.10 -10.46
C ASP A 127 -3.26 43.13 -10.21
N TYR A 128 -3.80 42.54 -11.28
CA TYR A 128 -4.85 41.52 -11.18
C TYR A 128 -4.30 40.23 -10.58
N THR A 129 -3.12 39.80 -11.04
CA THR A 129 -2.43 38.61 -10.53
C THR A 129 -2.13 38.75 -9.04
N LEU A 130 -1.47 39.83 -8.62
CA LEU A 130 -1.15 40.06 -7.20
C LEU A 130 -2.42 40.14 -6.34
N TRP A 131 -3.50 40.71 -6.86
CA TRP A 131 -4.79 40.68 -6.18
C TRP A 131 -5.34 39.26 -6.02
N MET A 132 -5.39 38.47 -7.10
CA MET A 132 -5.85 37.07 -7.07
C MET A 132 -5.02 36.21 -6.12
N GLU A 133 -3.69 36.38 -6.15
CA GLU A 133 -2.72 35.72 -5.27
C GLU A 133 -2.93 36.09 -3.80
N SER A 134 -3.12 37.38 -3.52
CA SER A 134 -3.43 37.85 -2.17
C SER A 134 -4.77 37.34 -1.67
N ASP A 135 -5.77 37.20 -2.56
CA ASP A 135 -7.11 36.76 -2.18
C ASP A 135 -7.13 35.29 -1.78
N ARG A 136 -6.43 34.43 -2.52
CA ARG A 136 -6.29 33.01 -2.15
C ARG A 136 -5.38 32.82 -0.93
N MET A 137 -4.43 33.72 -0.65
CA MET A 137 -3.63 33.65 0.58
C MET A 137 -4.42 34.10 1.82
N GLY A 138 -5.17 35.21 1.72
CA GLY A 138 -5.87 35.80 2.87
C GLY A 138 -7.28 35.26 3.10
N PHE A 139 -7.97 34.85 2.04
CA PHE A 139 -9.44 34.70 2.04
C PHE A 139 -9.92 33.41 1.35
N LEU A 140 -9.08 32.37 1.24
CA LEU A 140 -9.50 31.07 0.68
C LEU A 140 -10.65 30.45 1.47
N LEU A 141 -10.55 30.46 2.81
CA LEU A 141 -11.49 29.75 3.69
C LEU A 141 -12.93 30.25 3.60
N GLY A 142 -13.15 31.50 3.15
CA GLY A 142 -14.48 32.07 2.97
C GLY A 142 -15.29 31.44 1.83
N GLN A 143 -14.64 30.70 0.92
CA GLN A 143 -15.30 30.00 -0.18
C GLN A 143 -15.37 28.48 0.00
N LEU A 144 -14.51 27.90 0.83
CA LEU A 144 -14.46 26.45 1.02
C LEU A 144 -15.73 25.93 1.72
N ASP A 145 -16.42 25.03 1.05
CA ASP A 145 -17.56 24.28 1.58
C ASP A 145 -17.31 22.77 1.52
N GLN A 146 -18.16 21.99 2.21
CA GLN A 146 -18.01 20.53 2.25
C GLN A 146 -18.12 19.92 0.84
N LYS A 147 -18.94 20.50 -0.03
CA LYS A 147 -19.09 20.05 -1.42
C LYS A 147 -17.78 20.14 -2.20
N THR A 148 -17.04 21.24 -2.05
CA THR A 148 -15.73 21.44 -2.69
C THR A 148 -14.70 20.45 -2.15
N LEU A 149 -14.74 20.16 -0.86
CA LEU A 149 -13.88 19.15 -0.23
C LEU A 149 -14.22 17.72 -0.72
N ASP A 150 -15.51 17.37 -0.82
CA ASP A 150 -15.97 16.05 -1.26
C ASP A 150 -15.62 15.74 -2.72
N LEU A 151 -15.47 16.77 -3.56
CA LEU A 151 -14.99 16.63 -4.93
C LEU A 151 -13.53 16.15 -4.98
N GLN A 152 -12.74 16.43 -3.95
CA GLN A 152 -11.35 16.00 -3.81
C GLN A 152 -11.30 14.61 -3.16
N ARG A 153 -11.54 13.57 -3.98
CA ARG A 153 -11.56 12.15 -3.57
C ARG A 153 -10.30 11.75 -2.78
N GLY A 154 -10.48 10.95 -1.73
CA GLY A 154 -9.39 10.17 -1.12
C GLY A 154 -8.83 10.69 0.20
N ASN A 155 -9.34 11.81 0.72
CA ASN A 155 -8.88 12.39 1.98
C ASN A 155 -9.89 12.17 3.10
N ALA A 156 -9.44 11.63 4.24
CA ALA A 156 -10.23 11.51 5.48
C ALA A 156 -10.31 12.84 6.26
N ALA A 157 -10.03 13.97 5.58
CA ALA A 157 -9.93 15.29 6.18
C ALA A 157 -11.32 15.84 6.54
N SER A 158 -11.48 16.31 7.77
CA SER A 158 -12.62 17.14 8.14
C SER A 158 -12.41 18.58 7.67
N MET A 159 -13.50 19.35 7.55
CA MET A 159 -13.42 20.78 7.25
C MET A 159 -12.58 21.56 8.28
N ASP A 160 -12.58 21.13 9.54
CA ASP A 160 -11.77 21.75 10.58
C ASP A 160 -10.28 21.47 10.39
N ASP A 161 -9.91 20.27 9.92
CA ASP A 161 -8.52 19.95 9.57
C ASP A 161 -7.99 20.82 8.43
N VAL A 162 -8.84 21.05 7.41
CA VAL A 162 -8.52 21.94 6.29
C VAL A 162 -8.28 23.36 6.82
N LYS A 163 -9.18 23.88 7.65
CA LYS A 163 -9.01 25.21 8.25
C LYS A 163 -7.78 25.32 9.13
N GLU A 164 -7.46 24.30 9.93
CA GLU A 164 -6.25 24.25 10.77
C GLU A 164 -4.99 24.27 9.89
N TRP A 165 -4.93 23.42 8.87
CA TRP A 165 -3.79 23.35 7.95
C TRP A 165 -3.51 24.69 7.26
N PHE A 166 -4.53 25.30 6.67
CA PHE A 166 -4.40 26.58 6.00
C PHE A 166 -3.89 27.67 6.95
N LYS A 167 -4.52 27.81 8.13
CA LYS A 167 -4.14 28.80 9.13
C LYS A 167 -2.72 28.60 9.65
N THR A 168 -2.23 27.36 9.67
CA THR A 168 -0.90 27.04 10.17
C THR A 168 0.18 27.39 9.15
N TYR A 169 -0.03 27.06 7.87
CA TYR A 169 1.07 27.03 6.91
C TYR A 169 0.98 28.04 5.76
N TYR A 170 -0.21 28.61 5.48
CA TYR A 170 -0.44 29.49 4.32
C TYR A 170 -0.45 30.98 4.68
N GLY A 171 0.11 31.36 5.83
CA GLY A 171 0.27 32.76 6.24
C GLY A 171 1.54 33.41 5.65
N PRO A 172 1.57 34.75 5.52
CA PRO A 172 2.66 35.49 4.88
C PRO A 172 4.06 35.21 5.46
N SER A 173 4.15 34.96 6.76
CA SER A 173 5.41 34.65 7.48
C SER A 173 6.06 33.32 7.09
N ASN A 174 5.39 32.45 6.33
CA ASN A 174 5.90 31.16 5.86
C ASN A 174 6.02 31.11 4.31
N VAL A 175 6.07 32.28 3.66
CA VAL A 175 6.02 32.42 2.20
C VAL A 175 7.16 33.30 1.69
N VAL A 176 7.74 32.86 0.57
CA VAL A 176 8.59 33.70 -0.29
C VAL A 176 7.87 33.95 -1.60
N ILE A 177 7.71 35.21 -1.98
CA ILE A 177 7.25 35.60 -3.32
C ILE A 177 8.43 36.15 -4.13
N CYS A 178 8.66 35.60 -5.32
CA CYS A 178 9.61 36.14 -6.28
C CYS A 178 8.88 36.74 -7.48
N LEU A 179 9.15 38.02 -7.75
CA LEU A 179 8.71 38.75 -8.94
C LEU A 179 9.91 38.91 -9.87
N ALA A 180 9.88 38.29 -11.05
CA ALA A 180 10.98 38.35 -12.01
C ALA A 180 10.50 38.78 -13.40
N GLY A 181 11.05 39.83 -13.98
CA GLY A 181 10.67 40.31 -15.31
C GLY A 181 10.55 41.84 -15.40
N ASP A 182 9.63 42.33 -16.23
CA ASP A 182 9.45 43.75 -16.52
C ASP A 182 8.78 44.51 -15.36
N ILE A 183 9.51 44.64 -14.25
CA ILE A 183 9.12 45.34 -13.05
C ILE A 183 10.34 45.84 -12.27
N ASP A 184 10.31 47.11 -11.87
CA ASP A 184 11.32 47.68 -10.98
C ASP A 184 11.01 47.42 -9.50
N PHE A 185 12.05 47.47 -8.66
CA PHE A 185 11.94 47.24 -7.21
C PHE A 185 10.94 48.13 -6.48
N LYS A 186 10.86 49.42 -6.83
CA LYS A 186 9.96 50.36 -6.15
C LYS A 186 8.51 50.00 -6.46
N THR A 187 8.20 49.75 -7.73
CA THR A 187 6.88 49.31 -8.17
C THR A 187 6.49 47.97 -7.54
N ALA A 188 7.40 47.01 -7.48
CA ALA A 188 7.18 45.73 -6.81
C ALA A 188 6.83 45.91 -5.33
N LYS A 189 7.61 46.74 -4.62
CA LYS A 189 7.38 47.05 -3.20
C LYS A 189 6.00 47.66 -2.96
N GLU A 190 5.64 48.70 -3.69
CA GLU A 190 4.35 49.38 -3.56
C GLU A 190 3.17 48.43 -3.83
N LYS A 191 3.27 47.59 -4.88
CA LYS A 191 2.22 46.62 -5.22
C LYS A 191 2.10 45.51 -4.19
N VAL A 192 3.20 44.91 -3.74
CA VAL A 192 3.17 43.82 -2.78
C VAL A 192 2.69 44.32 -1.40
N GLU A 193 3.13 45.51 -0.95
CA GLU A 193 2.59 46.16 0.25
C GLU A 193 1.08 46.38 0.14
N LYS A 194 0.60 46.88 -1.01
CA LYS A 194 -0.82 47.13 -1.25
C LYS A 194 -1.68 45.87 -1.18
N TYR A 195 -1.24 44.77 -1.79
CA TYR A 195 -2.07 43.56 -1.92
C TYR A 195 -1.90 42.58 -0.76
N PHE A 196 -0.69 42.44 -0.20
CA PHE A 196 -0.40 41.44 0.82
C PHE A 196 -0.21 42.04 2.22
N GLY A 197 0.05 43.35 2.35
CA GLY A 197 0.44 43.96 3.62
C GLY A 197 -0.63 43.95 4.71
N ASN A 198 -1.91 43.81 4.35
CA ASN A 198 -3.01 43.72 5.32
C ASN A 198 -3.37 42.27 5.71
N ILE A 199 -2.70 41.26 5.14
CA ILE A 199 -2.91 39.86 5.50
C ILE A 199 -2.17 39.61 6.83
N PRO A 200 -2.86 39.12 7.89
CA PRO A 200 -2.20 38.81 9.15
C PRO A 200 -1.10 37.76 8.98
N PRO A 201 0.01 37.83 9.75
CA PRO A 201 1.02 36.79 9.74
C PRO A 201 0.44 35.44 10.14
N GLY A 202 1.00 34.35 9.61
CA GLY A 202 0.74 33.01 10.12
C GLY A 202 1.43 32.79 11.48
N PRO A 203 1.03 31.75 12.24
CA PRO A 203 1.76 31.36 13.44
C PRO A 203 3.19 30.94 13.07
N PRO A 204 4.14 30.99 14.02
CA PRO A 204 5.47 30.44 13.80
C PRO A 204 5.39 28.95 13.41
N VAL A 205 6.08 28.58 12.33
CA VAL A 205 6.15 27.20 11.83
C VAL A 205 7.46 26.57 12.31
N GLY A 206 7.38 25.36 12.86
CA GLY A 206 8.57 24.58 13.19
C GLY A 206 9.11 23.89 11.93
N HIS A 207 10.39 24.07 11.65
CA HIS A 207 11.06 23.39 10.53
C HIS A 207 11.80 22.16 11.03
N GLN A 208 11.70 21.07 10.28
CA GLN A 208 12.40 19.82 10.58
C GLN A 208 13.85 19.93 10.11
N GLU A 209 14.79 19.59 10.99
CA GLU A 209 16.22 19.58 10.68
C GLU A 209 16.64 18.28 9.97
N ALA A 210 17.86 18.29 9.41
CA ALA A 210 18.41 17.15 8.69
C ALA A 210 18.46 15.87 9.55
N TRP A 211 17.84 14.80 9.04
CA TRP A 211 17.88 13.47 9.63
C TRP A 211 17.86 12.40 8.53
N ILE A 212 19.06 12.03 8.06
CA ILE A 212 19.24 11.25 6.83
C ILE A 212 18.69 9.81 6.92
N ALA A 213 18.53 9.27 8.13
CA ALA A 213 18.14 7.87 8.35
C ALA A 213 18.92 6.91 7.44
N LYS A 214 20.26 6.97 7.48
CA LYS A 214 21.14 6.15 6.65
C LYS A 214 20.87 4.67 6.91
N MET A 215 20.59 3.92 5.84
CA MET A 215 20.37 2.47 5.91
C MET A 215 21.70 1.72 6.09
N THR A 216 21.63 0.46 6.54
CA THR A 216 22.80 -0.43 6.67
C THR A 216 22.46 -1.80 6.13
N GLY A 217 23.42 -2.45 5.47
CA GLY A 217 23.21 -3.73 4.79
C GLY A 217 22.36 -3.62 3.53
N THR A 218 21.87 -4.78 3.08
CA THR A 218 21.01 -4.91 1.89
C THR A 218 19.59 -5.26 2.33
N HIS A 219 18.64 -4.47 1.86
CA HIS A 219 17.22 -4.71 2.03
C HIS A 219 16.60 -5.05 0.68
N ARG A 220 15.75 -6.07 0.59
CA ARG A 220 15.19 -6.54 -0.68
C ARG A 220 13.67 -6.71 -0.61
N GLY A 221 12.99 -6.30 -1.68
CA GLY A 221 11.58 -6.55 -1.93
C GLY A 221 11.34 -7.06 -3.35
N VAL A 222 10.32 -7.89 -3.51
CA VAL A 222 9.86 -8.37 -4.82
C VAL A 222 8.36 -8.15 -4.88
N VAL A 223 7.89 -7.50 -5.94
CA VAL A 223 6.46 -7.25 -6.18
C VAL A 223 6.09 -7.60 -7.63
N GLN A 224 4.80 -7.84 -7.84
CA GLN A 224 4.21 -7.95 -9.17
C GLN A 224 3.29 -6.76 -9.43
N ASP A 225 3.30 -6.27 -10.66
CA ASP A 225 2.46 -5.15 -11.08
C ASP A 225 2.07 -5.28 -12.57
N ARG A 226 1.14 -4.44 -13.03
CA ARG A 226 0.71 -4.32 -14.43
C ARG A 226 1.76 -3.57 -15.27
N VAL A 227 2.97 -4.09 -15.28
CA VAL A 227 4.08 -3.57 -16.08
C VAL A 227 4.36 -4.49 -17.26
N PRO A 228 4.68 -3.96 -18.46
CA PRO A 228 4.98 -4.78 -19.63
C PRO A 228 6.35 -5.45 -19.55
N GLN A 229 7.25 -4.94 -18.70
CA GLN A 229 8.63 -5.40 -18.56
C GLN A 229 9.03 -5.38 -17.08
N ALA A 230 9.86 -6.34 -16.69
CA ALA A 230 10.40 -6.37 -15.34
C ALA A 230 11.39 -5.22 -15.13
N ARG A 231 11.44 -4.67 -13.91
CA ARG A 231 12.30 -3.54 -13.55
C ARG A 231 12.93 -3.75 -12.18
N ILE A 232 14.18 -3.32 -12.05
CA ILE A 232 14.87 -3.23 -10.76
C ILE A 232 15.06 -1.77 -10.36
N TYR A 233 14.88 -1.49 -9.07
CA TYR A 233 15.21 -0.22 -8.43
C TYR A 233 16.22 -0.47 -7.31
N LYS A 234 17.23 0.40 -7.19
CA LYS A 234 18.18 0.43 -6.08
C LYS A 234 18.18 1.83 -5.47
N VAL A 235 17.98 1.94 -4.16
CA VAL A 235 17.80 3.22 -3.47
C VAL A 235 18.70 3.30 -2.24
N TRP A 236 19.38 4.44 -2.07
CA TRP A 236 20.15 4.79 -0.90
C TRP A 236 19.62 6.10 -0.31
N ASN A 237 19.59 6.20 1.02
CA ASN A 237 19.35 7.48 1.69
C ASN A 237 20.67 8.26 1.77
N VAL A 238 20.66 9.49 1.27
CA VAL A 238 21.85 10.34 1.10
C VAL A 238 21.62 11.71 1.74
N PRO A 239 22.64 12.59 1.82
CA PRO A 239 22.51 13.90 2.44
C PRO A 239 21.40 14.77 1.84
N PRO A 240 20.94 15.78 2.60
CA PRO A 240 20.01 16.76 2.08
C PRO A 240 20.64 17.67 1.01
N ASP A 241 19.77 18.46 0.38
CA ASP A 241 20.14 19.57 -0.51
C ASP A 241 21.09 20.57 0.17
N GLY A 242 21.92 21.26 -0.61
CA GLY A 242 22.86 22.28 -0.10
C GLY A 242 24.16 21.72 0.49
N THR A 243 24.32 20.39 0.57
CA THR A 243 25.56 19.75 1.03
C THR A 243 26.54 19.45 -0.12
N PRO A 244 27.86 19.47 0.10
CA PRO A 244 28.84 19.10 -0.93
C PRO A 244 28.62 17.68 -1.47
N ASP A 245 28.34 16.72 -0.59
CA ASP A 245 28.09 15.34 -0.98
C ASP A 245 26.83 15.21 -1.85
N GLY A 246 25.78 16.01 -1.60
CA GLY A 246 24.60 16.08 -2.45
C GLY A 246 24.96 16.52 -3.89
N ASP A 247 25.69 17.64 -4.01
CA ASP A 247 26.13 18.17 -5.31
C ASP A 247 27.04 17.14 -6.05
N TYR A 248 27.93 16.46 -5.34
CA TYR A 248 28.81 15.45 -5.94
C TYR A 248 28.05 14.19 -6.36
N LEU A 249 27.08 13.74 -5.57
CA LEU A 249 26.23 12.60 -5.92
C LEU A 249 25.35 12.88 -7.14
N ASP A 250 24.92 14.13 -7.35
CA ASP A 250 24.23 14.52 -8.58
C ASP A 250 25.12 14.30 -9.82
N LEU A 251 26.37 14.77 -9.76
CA LEU A 251 27.36 14.54 -10.82
C LEU A 251 27.69 13.04 -11.00
N VAL A 252 27.76 12.26 -9.91
CA VAL A 252 27.91 10.79 -9.98
C VAL A 252 26.77 10.17 -10.78
N SER A 253 25.53 10.60 -10.52
CA SER A 253 24.35 10.10 -11.24
C SER A 253 24.40 10.41 -12.75
N ASP A 254 24.91 11.60 -13.10
CA ASP A 254 25.11 12.03 -14.48
C ASP A 254 26.23 11.25 -15.19
N VAL A 255 27.31 10.89 -14.49
CA VAL A 255 28.36 10.02 -15.06
C VAL A 255 27.77 8.65 -15.38
N LEU A 256 26.98 8.12 -14.46
CA LEU A 256 26.39 6.78 -14.59
C LEU A 256 25.31 6.71 -15.67
N SER A 257 24.52 7.77 -15.90
CA SER A 257 23.35 7.68 -16.79
C SER A 257 23.09 8.79 -17.80
N SER A 258 23.73 9.95 -17.68
CA SER A 258 23.37 11.08 -18.54
C SER A 258 23.99 10.95 -19.93
N GLY A 259 23.15 10.93 -20.97
CA GLY A 259 23.56 10.79 -22.36
C GLY A 259 23.90 9.36 -22.79
N LYS A 260 24.02 9.14 -24.11
CA LYS A 260 24.28 7.80 -24.69
C LYS A 260 25.70 7.26 -24.42
N SER A 261 26.62 8.12 -24.01
CA SER A 261 27.98 7.73 -23.60
C SER A 261 28.10 7.45 -22.11
N SER A 262 27.00 7.50 -21.34
CA SER A 262 27.02 7.18 -19.92
C SER A 262 27.27 5.69 -19.69
N ARG A 263 27.81 5.36 -18.51
CA ARG A 263 28.25 4.01 -18.19
C ARG A 263 27.11 2.98 -18.25
N PHE A 264 25.98 3.25 -17.60
CA PHE A 264 24.84 2.34 -17.59
C PHE A 264 24.17 2.21 -18.95
N TYR A 265 23.99 3.30 -19.70
CA TYR A 265 23.42 3.21 -21.04
C TYR A 265 24.33 2.41 -21.96
N LYS A 266 25.62 2.76 -22.00
CA LYS A 266 26.60 2.09 -22.85
C LYS A 266 26.66 0.60 -22.55
N ARG A 267 26.78 0.22 -21.27
CA ARG A 267 26.88 -1.18 -20.87
C ARG A 267 25.57 -1.94 -21.09
N LEU A 268 24.48 -1.54 -20.44
CA LEU A 268 23.27 -2.37 -20.37
C LEU A 268 22.36 -2.24 -21.59
N VAL A 269 22.32 -1.07 -22.25
CA VAL A 269 21.40 -0.80 -23.36
C VAL A 269 22.09 -0.99 -24.71
N TYR A 270 23.31 -0.47 -24.88
CA TYR A 270 24.00 -0.47 -26.16
C TYR A 270 24.85 -1.72 -26.40
N ASP A 271 25.78 -2.05 -25.48
CA ASP A 271 26.74 -3.16 -25.62
C ASP A 271 26.06 -4.51 -25.33
N ASP A 272 25.57 -4.71 -24.11
CA ASP A 272 25.04 -6.01 -23.67
C ASP A 272 23.61 -6.25 -24.13
N GLN A 273 22.89 -5.16 -24.42
CA GLN A 273 21.55 -5.24 -24.97
C GLN A 273 20.59 -6.06 -24.06
N ILE A 274 20.70 -5.91 -22.73
CA ILE A 274 19.86 -6.61 -21.74
C ILE A 274 18.76 -5.74 -21.14
N ALA A 275 18.90 -4.41 -21.24
CA ALA A 275 17.93 -3.44 -20.73
C ALA A 275 17.39 -2.54 -21.85
N THR A 276 16.15 -2.05 -21.69
CA THR A 276 15.60 -0.98 -22.55
C THR A 276 15.95 0.41 -22.04
N ASN A 277 16.23 0.53 -20.74
CA ASN A 277 16.80 1.72 -20.12
C ASN A 277 17.58 1.35 -18.86
N ALA A 278 18.52 2.20 -18.48
CA ALA A 278 19.21 2.16 -17.20
C ALA A 278 19.60 3.59 -16.84
N ASN A 279 19.09 4.11 -15.73
CA ASN A 279 19.28 5.50 -15.31
C ASN A 279 19.60 5.60 -13.82
N ALA A 280 20.29 6.67 -13.43
CA ALA A 280 20.52 7.07 -12.05
C ALA A 280 20.12 8.53 -11.88
N PHE A 281 19.65 8.90 -10.70
CA PHE A 281 19.39 10.30 -10.34
C PHE A 281 19.43 10.46 -8.83
N VAL A 282 19.64 11.69 -8.38
CA VAL A 282 19.50 12.05 -6.98
C VAL A 282 18.26 12.93 -6.79
N ASP A 283 17.48 12.62 -5.76
CA ASP A 283 16.34 13.42 -5.31
C ASP A 283 16.72 14.05 -3.98
N LEU A 284 17.36 15.22 -4.02
CA LEU A 284 17.78 15.97 -2.84
C LEU A 284 16.60 16.73 -2.25
N ARG A 285 16.45 16.62 -0.93
CA ARG A 285 15.36 17.18 -0.14
C ARG A 285 15.92 17.83 1.12
N GLU A 286 15.10 18.57 1.84
CA GLU A 286 15.58 19.41 2.97
C GLU A 286 16.08 18.58 4.16
N ILE A 287 15.47 17.42 4.43
CA ILE A 287 15.85 16.55 5.56
C ILE A 287 16.89 15.52 5.16
N ALA A 288 16.67 14.88 4.01
CA ALA A 288 17.43 13.75 3.50
C ALA A 288 17.11 13.52 2.02
N GLY A 289 18.14 13.37 1.19
CA GLY A 289 17.96 13.00 -0.21
C GLY A 289 17.91 11.48 -0.43
N GLN A 290 17.64 11.08 -1.66
CA GLN A 290 17.79 9.69 -2.09
C GLN A 290 18.55 9.58 -3.41
N PHE A 291 19.58 8.72 -3.44
CA PHE A 291 20.22 8.31 -4.68
C PHE A 291 19.52 7.07 -5.21
N ARG A 292 19.10 7.12 -6.48
CA ARG A 292 18.26 6.08 -7.09
C ARG A 292 18.89 5.59 -8.38
N ILE A 293 18.97 4.27 -8.55
CA ILE A 293 19.29 3.60 -9.80
C ILE A 293 18.06 2.80 -10.21
N GLN A 294 17.69 2.85 -11.49
CA GLN A 294 16.64 2.00 -12.04
C GLN A 294 17.01 1.47 -13.41
N ALA A 295 16.67 0.22 -13.70
CA ALA A 295 16.84 -0.38 -15.02
C ALA A 295 15.65 -1.28 -15.38
N THR A 296 15.18 -1.15 -16.62
CA THR A 296 14.09 -1.98 -17.16
C THR A 296 14.70 -3.05 -18.04
N ALA A 297 14.48 -4.33 -17.70
CA ALA A 297 14.92 -5.45 -18.53
C ALA A 297 14.22 -5.43 -19.88
N LYS A 298 14.84 -5.96 -20.92
CA LYS A 298 14.14 -6.25 -22.19
C LYS A 298 12.95 -7.19 -21.97
N PRO A 299 11.96 -7.23 -22.89
CA PRO A 299 10.83 -8.13 -22.74
C PRO A 299 11.30 -9.58 -22.61
N GLY A 300 10.90 -10.27 -21.54
CA GLY A 300 11.36 -11.63 -21.22
C GLY A 300 12.82 -11.73 -20.71
N GLY A 301 13.49 -10.60 -20.45
CA GLY A 301 14.86 -10.56 -19.93
C GLY A 301 14.96 -10.88 -18.44
N ASP A 302 16.15 -11.31 -18.03
CA ASP A 302 16.47 -11.71 -16.65
C ASP A 302 16.91 -10.51 -15.79
N LEU A 303 16.16 -10.21 -14.72
CA LEU A 303 16.53 -9.14 -13.79
C LEU A 303 17.80 -9.44 -13.01
N ALA A 304 18.14 -10.72 -12.76
CA ALA A 304 19.37 -11.06 -12.05
C ALA A 304 20.59 -10.68 -12.90
N GLN A 305 20.52 -10.89 -14.22
CA GLN A 305 21.55 -10.43 -15.14
C GLN A 305 21.65 -8.89 -15.16
N VAL A 306 20.52 -8.19 -15.23
CA VAL A 306 20.49 -6.71 -15.22
C VAL A 306 21.09 -6.14 -13.93
N GLU A 307 20.74 -6.71 -12.77
CA GLU A 307 21.28 -6.31 -11.47
C GLU A 307 22.79 -6.52 -11.40
N LYS A 308 23.26 -7.70 -11.83
CA LYS A 308 24.68 -8.03 -11.83
C LYS A 308 25.48 -7.01 -12.64
N GLU A 309 25.03 -6.68 -13.86
CA GLU A 309 25.75 -5.72 -14.72
C GLU A 309 25.68 -4.28 -14.18
N LEU A 310 24.58 -3.88 -13.53
CA LEU A 310 24.52 -2.61 -12.79
C LEU A 310 25.53 -2.58 -11.65
N GLU A 311 25.64 -3.66 -10.89
CA GLU A 311 26.56 -3.78 -9.75
C GLU A 311 28.01 -3.77 -10.18
N GLU A 312 28.35 -4.48 -11.25
CA GLU A 312 29.71 -4.47 -11.79
C GLU A 312 30.11 -3.06 -12.24
N GLU A 313 29.21 -2.32 -12.91
CA GLU A 313 29.52 -0.96 -13.35
C GLU A 313 29.56 0.04 -12.19
N LEU A 314 28.67 -0.08 -11.21
CA LEU A 314 28.73 0.73 -9.99
C LEU A 314 30.02 0.44 -9.21
N ALA A 315 30.43 -0.83 -9.09
CA ALA A 315 31.67 -1.22 -8.44
C ALA A 315 32.91 -0.66 -9.17
N ARG A 316 32.91 -0.64 -10.51
CA ARG A 316 33.94 0.04 -11.30
C ARG A 316 34.01 1.53 -10.96
N PHE A 317 32.87 2.21 -10.89
CA PHE A 317 32.83 3.63 -10.49
C PHE A 317 33.35 3.84 -9.06
N LEU A 318 32.92 3.03 -8.10
CA LEU A 318 33.36 3.15 -6.70
C LEU A 318 34.87 2.92 -6.55
N LYS A 319 35.43 2.01 -7.33
CA LYS A 319 36.87 1.72 -7.32
C LYS A 319 37.69 2.81 -8.00
N ASP A 320 37.32 3.19 -9.21
CA ASP A 320 38.19 3.96 -10.11
C ASP A 320 37.79 5.44 -10.19
N GLY A 321 36.55 5.80 -9.84
CA GLY A 321 35.97 7.13 -10.04
C GLY A 321 35.63 7.41 -11.50
N PRO A 322 35.22 8.66 -11.83
CA PRO A 322 35.05 9.09 -13.21
C PRO A 322 36.39 9.32 -13.89
N THR A 323 36.45 9.09 -15.20
CA THR A 323 37.55 9.54 -16.04
C THR A 323 37.53 11.07 -16.18
N ALA A 324 38.64 11.66 -16.61
CA ALA A 324 38.72 13.11 -16.85
C ALA A 324 37.69 13.58 -17.90
N GLU A 325 37.45 12.79 -18.94
CA GLU A 325 36.47 13.08 -19.99
C GLU A 325 35.02 13.02 -19.45
N GLU A 326 34.71 12.01 -18.64
CA GLU A 326 33.40 11.91 -17.99
C GLU A 326 33.14 13.09 -17.06
N LEU A 327 34.11 13.44 -16.22
CA LEU A 327 34.02 14.57 -15.30
C LEU A 327 33.82 15.90 -16.05
N ALA A 328 34.62 16.16 -17.08
CA ALA A 328 34.49 17.37 -17.89
C ALA A 328 33.11 17.45 -18.57
N ARG A 329 32.61 16.33 -19.10
CA ARG A 329 31.30 16.24 -19.73
C ARG A 329 30.17 16.57 -18.77
N VAL A 330 30.12 15.94 -17.59
CA VAL A 330 29.01 16.15 -16.65
C VAL A 330 29.04 17.57 -16.06
N LYS A 331 30.21 18.14 -15.81
CA LYS A 331 30.34 19.55 -15.38
C LYS A 331 29.81 20.51 -16.45
N ALA A 332 30.21 20.31 -17.70
CA ALA A 332 29.72 21.12 -18.81
C ALA A 332 28.19 20.97 -18.99
N GLN A 333 27.67 19.75 -18.83
CA GLN A 333 26.24 19.49 -18.94
C GLN A 333 25.43 20.13 -17.82
N TYR A 334 25.90 20.04 -16.56
CA TYR A 334 25.30 20.71 -15.40
C TYR A 334 25.21 22.21 -15.63
N GLN A 335 26.34 22.85 -15.99
CA GLN A 335 26.39 24.29 -16.24
C GLN A 335 25.46 24.70 -17.39
N ALA A 336 25.47 23.95 -18.50
CA ALA A 336 24.61 24.24 -19.64
C ALA A 336 23.12 24.08 -19.31
N ASN A 337 22.76 23.10 -18.47
CA ASN A 337 21.39 22.91 -17.98
C ASN A 337 20.96 24.06 -17.08
N PHE A 338 21.83 24.51 -16.17
CA PHE A 338 21.56 25.66 -15.32
C PHE A 338 21.32 26.93 -16.15
N ILE A 339 22.24 27.25 -17.08
CA ILE A 339 22.13 28.43 -17.96
C ILE A 339 20.84 28.40 -18.77
N ARG A 340 20.52 27.28 -19.44
CA ARG A 340 19.26 27.12 -20.17
C ARG A 340 18.03 27.25 -19.27
N GLY A 341 18.14 26.82 -18.02
CA GLY A 341 17.09 26.98 -17.01
C GLY A 341 16.77 28.46 -16.80
N ILE A 342 17.79 29.24 -16.45
CA ILE A 342 17.68 30.65 -16.05
C ILE A 342 17.53 31.63 -17.23
N GLU A 343 17.55 31.15 -18.48
CA GLU A 343 17.10 31.95 -19.64
C GLU A 343 15.65 32.39 -19.47
N ARG A 344 14.84 31.59 -18.78
CA ARG A 344 13.43 31.88 -18.46
C ARG A 344 13.33 32.67 -17.15
N ILE A 345 12.49 33.71 -17.15
CA ILE A 345 12.20 34.50 -15.93
C ILE A 345 11.42 33.69 -14.88
N GLY A 346 10.60 32.73 -15.31
CA GLY A 346 9.78 31.86 -14.47
C GLY A 346 9.79 30.40 -14.92
N GLY A 347 8.99 29.58 -14.24
CA GLY A 347 8.92 28.13 -14.45
C GLY A 347 10.04 27.35 -13.76
N PHE A 348 9.95 26.02 -13.80
CA PHE A 348 10.93 25.12 -13.15
C PHE A 348 12.37 25.39 -13.58
N GLY A 349 13.21 25.73 -12.61
CA GLY A 349 14.62 26.06 -12.85
C GLY A 349 14.85 27.41 -13.53
N GLY A 350 13.81 28.22 -13.75
CA GLY A 350 13.90 29.62 -14.17
C GLY A 350 14.37 30.53 -13.04
N LYS A 351 14.58 31.81 -13.34
CA LYS A 351 15.15 32.77 -12.37
C LYS A 351 14.30 32.91 -11.10
N SER A 352 12.98 33.09 -11.22
CA SER A 352 12.11 33.24 -10.05
C SER A 352 12.10 31.99 -9.16
N ASP A 353 12.14 30.82 -9.78
CA ASP A 353 12.16 29.52 -9.11
C ASP A 353 13.47 29.29 -8.37
N GLN A 354 14.61 29.58 -9.01
CA GLN A 354 15.93 29.49 -8.37
C GLN A 354 16.02 30.42 -7.17
N LEU A 355 15.65 31.70 -7.31
CA LEU A 355 15.74 32.67 -6.21
C LEU A 355 14.82 32.28 -5.04
N ALA A 356 13.54 31.96 -5.33
CA ALA A 356 12.58 31.61 -4.28
C ALA A 356 12.95 30.29 -3.58
N ARG A 357 13.32 29.24 -4.33
CA ARG A 357 13.77 27.96 -3.75
C ARG A 357 14.92 28.14 -2.78
N ASN A 358 15.95 28.87 -3.20
CA ASN A 358 17.15 29.05 -2.42
C ASN A 358 16.90 29.91 -1.17
N GLN A 359 16.01 30.90 -1.25
CA GLN A 359 15.56 31.62 -0.07
C GLN A 359 14.83 30.71 0.93
N VAL A 360 13.92 29.87 0.45
CA VAL A 360 13.12 29.00 1.33
C VAL A 360 13.98 27.95 2.03
N PHE A 361 14.85 27.26 1.29
CA PHE A 361 15.61 26.13 1.86
C PHE A 361 16.95 26.54 2.48
N HIS A 362 17.53 27.66 2.06
CA HIS A 362 18.89 28.07 2.48
C HIS A 362 18.96 29.47 3.07
N GLY A 363 17.83 30.20 3.11
CA GLY A 363 17.77 31.57 3.66
C GLY A 363 18.51 32.63 2.84
N GLU A 364 18.94 32.30 1.61
CA GLU A 364 19.73 33.19 0.76
C GLU A 364 19.38 32.95 -0.72
N PRO A 365 18.85 33.93 -1.48
CA PRO A 365 18.43 33.70 -2.86
C PRO A 365 19.60 33.33 -3.79
N ALA A 366 20.82 33.79 -3.46
CA ALA A 366 22.02 33.49 -4.23
C ALA A 366 22.65 32.11 -3.95
N HIS A 367 22.05 31.25 -3.12
CA HIS A 367 22.67 29.99 -2.69
C HIS A 367 23.03 29.05 -3.86
N TYR A 368 22.35 29.15 -5.02
CA TYR A 368 22.72 28.41 -6.23
C TYR A 368 24.20 28.59 -6.65
N LYS A 369 24.81 29.74 -6.32
CA LYS A 369 26.24 30.01 -6.58
C LYS A 369 27.17 29.05 -5.83
N VAL A 370 26.74 28.58 -4.65
CA VAL A 370 27.51 27.63 -3.84
C VAL A 370 27.61 26.29 -4.57
N SER A 371 26.49 25.74 -5.05
CA SER A 371 26.47 24.50 -5.84
C SER A 371 27.22 24.66 -7.17
N LEU A 372 27.01 25.77 -7.89
CA LEU A 372 27.74 26.02 -9.14
C LEU A 372 29.26 26.03 -8.93
N LYS A 373 29.73 26.71 -7.88
CA LYS A 373 31.15 26.75 -7.53
C LYS A 373 31.67 25.35 -7.17
N ARG A 374 30.95 24.60 -6.35
CA ARG A 374 31.33 23.22 -5.98
C ARG A 374 31.41 22.31 -7.20
N VAL A 375 30.44 22.38 -8.10
CA VAL A 375 30.46 21.62 -9.36
C VAL A 375 31.65 22.02 -10.23
N GLN A 376 31.92 23.32 -10.35
CA GLN A 376 33.05 23.84 -11.13
C GLN A 376 34.40 23.41 -10.55
N GLU A 377 34.53 23.34 -9.23
CA GLU A 377 35.76 22.95 -8.52
C GLU A 377 35.89 21.43 -8.32
N ALA A 378 34.80 20.67 -8.53
CA ALA A 378 34.76 19.23 -8.28
C ALA A 378 35.85 18.46 -9.06
N THR A 379 36.51 17.55 -8.34
CA THR A 379 37.52 16.62 -8.86
C THR A 379 36.97 15.19 -8.95
N ALA A 380 37.68 14.31 -9.66
CA ALA A 380 37.31 12.90 -9.74
C ALA A 380 37.33 12.21 -8.36
N GLU A 381 38.23 12.65 -7.47
CA GLU A 381 38.33 12.12 -6.11
C GLU A 381 37.15 12.57 -5.24
N ASP A 382 36.63 13.80 -5.41
CA ASP A 382 35.46 14.26 -4.67
C ASP A 382 34.22 13.40 -4.97
N LEU A 383 33.97 13.16 -6.26
CA LEU A 383 32.86 12.31 -6.71
C LEU A 383 33.03 10.86 -6.23
N LYS A 384 34.24 10.32 -6.35
CA LYS A 384 34.56 8.97 -5.89
C LYS A 384 34.38 8.85 -4.37
N ALA A 385 34.87 9.82 -3.60
CA ALA A 385 34.78 9.81 -2.14
C ALA A 385 33.33 9.94 -1.67
N ALA A 386 32.53 10.82 -2.28
CA ALA A 386 31.10 10.94 -1.99
C ALA A 386 30.35 9.64 -2.31
N ALA A 387 30.58 9.04 -3.49
CA ALA A 387 29.98 7.76 -3.85
C ALA A 387 30.39 6.64 -2.87
N ASN A 388 31.65 6.56 -2.46
CA ASN A 388 32.11 5.58 -1.48
C ASN A 388 31.50 5.81 -0.09
N ARG A 389 31.28 7.06 0.34
CA ARG A 389 30.62 7.33 1.62
C ARG A 389 29.17 6.84 1.65
N TRP A 390 28.46 6.93 0.54
CA TRP A 390 27.00 6.81 0.51
C TRP A 390 26.45 5.58 -0.19
N LEU A 391 27.17 5.01 -1.16
CA LEU A 391 26.63 3.97 -2.06
C LEU A 391 27.21 2.58 -1.82
N THR A 392 28.21 2.42 -0.94
CA THR A 392 28.83 1.12 -0.64
C THR A 392 28.04 0.25 0.34
N ASP A 393 27.11 0.85 1.09
CA ASP A 393 26.29 0.17 2.09
C ASP A 393 24.89 0.82 2.17
N GLY A 394 23.91 0.09 2.71
CA GLY A 394 22.58 0.63 2.98
C GLY A 394 21.69 0.74 1.74
N VAL A 395 21.70 -0.29 0.89
CA VAL A 395 20.88 -0.32 -0.34
C VAL A 395 19.53 -1.00 -0.09
N TYR A 396 18.44 -0.36 -0.54
CA TYR A 396 17.15 -1.01 -0.75
C TYR A 396 16.99 -1.40 -2.23
N ILE A 397 16.69 -2.67 -2.49
CA ILE A 397 16.52 -3.24 -3.82
C ILE A 397 15.07 -3.70 -3.99
N LEU A 398 14.39 -3.19 -5.02
CA LEU A 398 13.03 -3.59 -5.37
C LEU A 398 13.00 -4.16 -6.78
N GLU A 399 12.53 -5.40 -6.89
CA GLU A 399 12.18 -6.02 -8.17
C GLU A 399 10.68 -5.88 -8.43
N VAL A 400 10.31 -5.39 -9.60
CA VAL A 400 8.93 -5.31 -10.07
C VAL A 400 8.79 -6.23 -11.29
N HIS A 401 7.99 -7.27 -11.17
CA HIS A 401 7.71 -8.24 -12.23
C HIS A 401 6.32 -8.01 -12.84
N PRO A 402 6.10 -8.30 -14.13
CA PRO A 402 4.75 -8.34 -14.69
C PRO A 402 3.89 -9.36 -13.94
N PHE A 403 2.58 -9.09 -13.84
CA PHE A 403 1.64 -10.15 -13.46
C PHE A 403 1.73 -11.32 -14.45
N PRO A 404 1.67 -12.57 -13.97
CA PRO A 404 1.59 -13.73 -14.86
C PRO A 404 0.30 -13.67 -15.69
N ASP A 405 0.40 -14.10 -16.95
CA ASP A 405 -0.75 -14.23 -17.86
C ASP A 405 -1.55 -15.49 -17.50
N TYR A 406 -2.52 -15.35 -16.59
CA TYR A 406 -3.45 -16.42 -16.25
C TYR A 406 -4.49 -16.60 -17.36
N LYS A 407 -4.49 -17.75 -18.01
CA LYS A 407 -5.51 -18.12 -19.00
C LYS A 407 -6.55 -19.04 -18.37
N THR A 408 -7.82 -18.79 -18.65
CA THR A 408 -8.88 -19.77 -18.37
C THR A 408 -8.72 -20.97 -19.29
N ALA A 409 -8.92 -22.17 -18.77
CA ALA A 409 -9.00 -23.35 -19.62
C ALA A 409 -10.10 -23.16 -20.69
N ALA A 410 -9.82 -23.60 -21.92
CA ALA A 410 -10.75 -23.47 -23.04
C ALA A 410 -12.07 -24.23 -22.81
N ALA A 411 -12.04 -25.27 -21.97
CA ALA A 411 -13.21 -26.01 -21.54
C ALA A 411 -13.40 -25.83 -20.03
N GLY A 412 -14.61 -25.43 -19.63
CA GLY A 412 -15.05 -25.40 -18.25
C GLY A 412 -16.28 -26.26 -18.06
N ALA A 413 -16.63 -26.57 -16.80
CA ALA A 413 -17.95 -27.10 -16.50
C ALA A 413 -19.02 -26.11 -17.00
N ASP A 414 -20.04 -26.63 -17.69
CA ASP A 414 -21.28 -25.89 -17.87
C ASP A 414 -21.87 -25.64 -16.49
N ARG A 415 -21.73 -24.42 -15.99
CA ARG A 415 -22.23 -24.00 -14.67
C ARG A 415 -23.64 -23.45 -14.75
N THR A 416 -24.24 -23.38 -15.93
CA THR A 416 -25.67 -23.03 -16.08
C THR A 416 -26.57 -24.18 -15.61
N LYS A 417 -26.01 -25.39 -15.47
CA LYS A 417 -26.72 -26.57 -15.00
C LYS A 417 -25.85 -27.38 -14.04
N PRO A 418 -26.41 -27.92 -12.95
CA PRO A 418 -25.69 -28.90 -12.15
C PRO A 418 -25.39 -30.14 -13.02
N PRO A 419 -24.23 -30.81 -12.82
CA PRO A 419 -23.96 -32.07 -13.49
C PRO A 419 -25.07 -33.08 -13.14
N THR A 420 -25.44 -33.92 -14.09
CA THR A 420 -26.40 -34.99 -13.84
C THR A 420 -25.87 -35.90 -12.76
N ILE A 421 -26.64 -36.04 -11.67
CA ILE A 421 -26.37 -37.02 -10.62
C ILE A 421 -26.41 -38.40 -11.28
N GLY A 422 -25.29 -39.14 -11.21
CA GLY A 422 -25.23 -40.50 -11.75
C GLY A 422 -26.26 -41.41 -11.07
N THR A 423 -26.70 -42.46 -11.76
CA THR A 423 -27.66 -43.41 -11.20
C THR A 423 -27.09 -44.02 -9.91
N PRO A 424 -27.77 -43.87 -8.76
CA PRO A 424 -27.36 -44.53 -7.54
C PRO A 424 -27.26 -46.04 -7.78
N PRO A 425 -26.26 -46.74 -7.22
CA PRO A 425 -26.16 -48.18 -7.36
C PRO A 425 -27.45 -48.85 -6.87
N ALA A 426 -27.87 -49.90 -7.56
CA ALA A 426 -29.11 -50.60 -7.23
C ALA A 426 -29.06 -51.12 -5.79
N LEU A 427 -30.05 -50.74 -4.99
CA LEU A 427 -30.23 -51.19 -3.62
C LEU A 427 -30.41 -52.72 -3.60
N LYS A 428 -29.43 -53.44 -3.04
CA LYS A 428 -29.53 -54.88 -2.79
C LYS A 428 -29.97 -55.10 -1.34
N LEU A 429 -31.28 -55.27 -1.12
CA LEU A 429 -31.81 -55.70 0.17
C LEU A 429 -31.70 -57.23 0.30
N PRO A 430 -31.37 -57.77 1.49
CA PRO A 430 -31.41 -59.21 1.70
C PRO A 430 -32.85 -59.73 1.58
N LYS A 431 -32.99 -61.00 1.16
CA LYS A 431 -34.29 -61.67 1.13
C LYS A 431 -34.81 -61.80 2.56
N LEU A 432 -36.08 -61.43 2.78
CA LEU A 432 -36.72 -61.58 4.08
C LEU A 432 -37.30 -62.99 4.22
N GLU A 433 -36.95 -63.66 5.30
CA GLU A 433 -37.56 -64.92 5.71
C GLU A 433 -38.61 -64.65 6.79
N ARG A 434 -39.70 -65.42 6.79
CA ARG A 434 -40.83 -65.22 7.70
C ARG A 434 -41.28 -66.55 8.27
N ALA A 435 -41.52 -66.58 9.57
CA ALA A 435 -42.09 -67.73 10.27
C ALA A 435 -43.13 -67.26 11.30
N THR A 436 -44.10 -68.12 11.60
CA THR A 436 -45.03 -67.93 12.72
C THR A 436 -44.86 -69.12 13.65
N LEU A 437 -44.50 -68.85 14.90
CA LEU A 437 -44.36 -69.86 15.93
C LEU A 437 -45.73 -70.40 16.35
N SER A 438 -45.78 -71.57 16.98
CA SER A 438 -47.04 -72.19 17.42
C SER A 438 -47.81 -71.36 18.46
N ASN A 439 -47.13 -70.48 19.20
CA ASN A 439 -47.75 -69.53 20.12
C ASN A 439 -48.25 -68.23 19.44
N GLY A 440 -48.16 -68.14 18.11
CA GLY A 440 -48.61 -66.99 17.32
C GLY A 440 -47.57 -65.89 17.11
N LEU A 441 -46.37 -65.97 17.70
CA LEU A 441 -45.32 -64.97 17.49
C LEU A 441 -44.83 -65.01 16.04
N LYS A 442 -44.86 -63.86 15.37
CA LYS A 442 -44.38 -63.69 14.00
C LYS A 442 -42.91 -63.24 14.02
N VAL A 443 -42.06 -63.97 13.31
CA VAL A 443 -40.62 -63.69 13.21
C VAL A 443 -40.27 -63.31 11.77
N ILE A 444 -39.53 -62.22 11.61
CA ILE A 444 -38.98 -61.78 10.32
C ILE A 444 -37.46 -61.76 10.45
N LEU A 445 -36.77 -62.49 9.57
CA LEU A 445 -35.31 -62.55 9.54
C LEU A 445 -34.78 -61.90 8.26
N ALA A 446 -33.79 -61.03 8.42
CA ALA A 446 -33.02 -60.45 7.34
C ALA A 446 -31.53 -60.73 7.58
N GLU A 447 -30.90 -61.54 6.74
CA GLU A 447 -29.51 -61.93 6.94
C GLU A 447 -28.52 -60.95 6.30
N ARG A 448 -27.53 -60.51 7.10
CA ARG A 448 -26.37 -59.74 6.65
C ARG A 448 -25.13 -60.28 7.37
N HIS A 449 -24.13 -60.73 6.62
CA HIS A 449 -22.95 -61.41 7.19
C HIS A 449 -21.68 -60.53 7.24
N GLU A 450 -21.82 -59.23 7.04
CA GLU A 450 -20.69 -58.28 6.99
C GLU A 450 -20.07 -58.03 8.38
N VAL A 451 -20.89 -58.10 9.44
CA VAL A 451 -20.47 -57.94 10.83
C VAL A 451 -21.11 -59.04 11.69
N PRO A 452 -20.40 -59.62 12.67
CA PRO A 452 -20.90 -60.70 13.52
C PRO A 452 -21.81 -60.18 14.64
N LEU A 453 -22.80 -59.36 14.29
CA LEU A 453 -23.78 -58.76 15.18
C LEU A 453 -25.19 -59.24 14.80
N VAL A 454 -26.03 -59.47 15.81
CA VAL A 454 -27.44 -59.81 15.61
C VAL A 454 -28.28 -58.80 16.37
N SER A 455 -29.25 -58.20 15.67
CA SER A 455 -30.22 -57.28 16.26
C SER A 455 -31.61 -57.89 16.24
N PHE A 456 -32.27 -57.83 17.40
CA PHE A 456 -33.64 -58.27 17.59
C PHE A 456 -34.51 -57.10 18.00
N TRP A 457 -35.70 -57.07 17.44
CA TRP A 457 -36.73 -56.08 17.73
C TRP A 457 -38.02 -56.86 18.01
N LEU A 458 -38.50 -56.78 19.24
CA LEU A 458 -39.82 -57.26 19.61
C LEU A 458 -40.77 -56.08 19.64
N ASP A 459 -41.61 -56.00 18.63
CA ASP A 459 -42.63 -54.97 18.51
C ASP A 459 -43.96 -55.51 19.05
N LEU A 460 -44.48 -54.83 20.08
CA LEU A 460 -45.77 -55.10 20.68
C LEU A 460 -46.75 -54.02 20.22
N ASP A 461 -47.91 -54.44 19.70
CA ASP A 461 -48.99 -53.56 19.20
C ASP A 461 -49.78 -52.95 20.37
N ALA A 462 -49.07 -52.16 21.19
CA ALA A 462 -49.55 -51.50 22.40
C ALA A 462 -48.60 -50.36 22.81
N GLY A 463 -48.69 -49.22 22.14
CA GLY A 463 -48.02 -47.97 22.50
C GLY A 463 -48.86 -47.06 23.42
N TYR A 464 -48.53 -45.77 23.45
CA TYR A 464 -49.24 -44.75 24.25
C TYR A 464 -50.75 -44.73 23.97
N ALA A 465 -51.17 -45.02 22.73
CA ALA A 465 -52.59 -45.04 22.34
C ALA A 465 -53.38 -46.15 23.05
N ALA A 466 -52.71 -47.18 23.57
CA ALA A 466 -53.31 -48.27 24.34
C ALA A 466 -53.31 -48.01 25.86
N ASP A 467 -52.78 -46.88 26.33
CA ASP A 467 -52.78 -46.55 27.76
C ASP A 467 -54.23 -46.41 28.29
N PRO A 468 -54.54 -46.91 29.51
CA PRO A 468 -55.87 -46.77 30.08
C PRO A 468 -56.30 -45.31 30.26
N ALA A 469 -57.58 -45.03 30.06
CA ALA A 469 -58.15 -43.69 30.28
C ALA A 469 -57.87 -43.21 31.71
N GLY A 470 -57.20 -42.06 31.84
CA GLY A 470 -56.79 -41.49 33.12
C GLY A 470 -55.41 -41.93 33.63
N GLN A 471 -54.69 -42.78 32.89
CA GLN A 471 -53.32 -43.21 33.22
C GLN A 471 -52.35 -43.09 32.02
N PRO A 472 -52.23 -41.89 31.39
CA PRO A 472 -51.28 -41.69 30.30
C PRO A 472 -49.83 -41.82 30.79
N GLY A 473 -48.98 -42.45 29.96
CA GLY A 473 -47.59 -42.77 30.28
C GLY A 473 -47.40 -44.14 30.92
N THR A 474 -48.44 -44.99 30.95
CA THR A 474 -48.37 -46.33 31.57
C THR A 474 -47.44 -47.24 30.77
N SER A 475 -47.56 -47.27 29.44
CA SER A 475 -46.66 -48.00 28.53
C SER A 475 -45.21 -47.51 28.63
N THR A 476 -44.98 -46.19 28.67
CA THR A 476 -43.65 -45.60 28.91
C THR A 476 -43.06 -46.05 30.24
N MET A 477 -43.87 -46.03 31.30
CA MET A 477 -43.41 -46.44 32.63
C MET A 477 -43.10 -47.94 32.67
N ALA A 478 -43.96 -48.77 32.07
CA ALA A 478 -43.75 -50.22 31.98
C ALA A 478 -42.47 -50.57 31.22
N THR A 479 -42.20 -49.91 30.08
CA THR A 479 -40.96 -50.13 29.33
C THR A 479 -39.72 -49.59 30.04
N SER A 480 -39.82 -48.42 30.69
CA SER A 480 -38.71 -47.82 31.47
C SER A 480 -38.32 -48.66 32.69
N LEU A 481 -39.24 -49.45 33.22
CA LEU A 481 -39.00 -50.31 34.38
C LEU A 481 -38.63 -51.75 34.00
N LEU A 482 -38.67 -52.11 32.71
CA LEU A 482 -38.36 -53.46 32.25
C LEU A 482 -36.93 -53.88 32.62
N SER A 483 -35.99 -52.93 32.65
CA SER A 483 -34.60 -53.15 33.08
C SER A 483 -34.35 -52.90 34.58
N GLY A 484 -35.40 -52.66 35.37
CA GLY A 484 -35.31 -52.43 36.82
C GLY A 484 -35.04 -53.70 37.63
N GLY A 485 -35.29 -54.87 37.05
CA GLY A 485 -35.06 -56.15 37.70
C GLY A 485 -35.98 -57.25 37.20
N THR A 486 -35.53 -58.49 37.34
CA THR A 486 -36.36 -59.70 37.20
C THR A 486 -36.50 -60.38 38.55
N LYS A 487 -37.26 -61.48 38.60
CA LYS A 487 -37.35 -62.31 39.81
C LYS A 487 -36.00 -62.82 40.31
N THR A 488 -34.99 -62.90 39.44
CA THR A 488 -33.68 -63.50 39.76
C THR A 488 -32.52 -62.50 39.74
N ARG A 489 -32.72 -61.28 39.23
CA ARG A 489 -31.66 -60.28 39.03
C ARG A 489 -32.15 -58.87 39.33
N ASN A 490 -31.31 -58.03 39.93
CA ASN A 490 -31.57 -56.59 40.06
C ASN A 490 -31.01 -55.78 38.87
N ALA A 491 -31.38 -54.51 38.77
CA ALA A 491 -30.96 -53.60 37.68
C ALA A 491 -29.44 -53.53 37.46
N LEU A 492 -28.63 -53.55 38.54
CA LEU A 492 -27.16 -53.49 38.42
C LEU A 492 -26.60 -54.79 37.87
N GLN A 493 -27.12 -55.93 38.32
CA GLN A 493 -26.73 -57.25 37.81
C GLN A 493 -27.10 -57.41 36.34
N ILE A 494 -28.27 -56.90 35.93
CA ILE A 494 -28.67 -56.87 34.52
C ILE A 494 -27.67 -56.04 33.71
N SER A 495 -27.33 -54.83 34.17
CA SER A 495 -26.36 -53.97 33.47
C SER A 495 -24.95 -54.59 33.38
N ASP A 496 -24.49 -55.26 34.43
CA ASP A 496 -23.19 -55.95 34.43
C ASP A 496 -23.20 -57.16 33.49
N GLU A 497 -24.31 -57.90 33.44
CA GLU A 497 -24.48 -59.05 32.54
C GLU A 497 -24.58 -58.61 31.07
N GLU A 498 -25.28 -57.51 30.78
CA GLU A 498 -25.28 -56.87 29.46
C GLU A 498 -23.86 -56.49 29.02
N ALA A 499 -23.09 -55.83 29.91
CA ALA A 499 -21.71 -55.44 29.62
C ALA A 499 -20.81 -56.66 29.37
N LEU A 500 -20.94 -57.73 30.17
CA LEU A 500 -20.17 -58.96 30.01
C LEU A 500 -20.49 -59.70 28.69
N LEU A 501 -21.76 -59.70 28.30
CA LEU A 501 -22.22 -60.31 27.06
C LEU A 501 -21.91 -59.46 25.82
N GLY A 502 -21.54 -58.18 26.01
CA GLY A 502 -21.46 -57.21 24.92
C GLY A 502 -22.84 -56.95 24.30
N ALA A 503 -23.89 -57.12 25.09
CA ALA A 503 -25.27 -56.96 24.69
C ALA A 503 -25.78 -55.57 25.09
N GLN A 504 -26.77 -55.08 24.34
CA GLN A 504 -27.48 -53.86 24.66
C GLN A 504 -28.97 -54.12 24.52
N ILE A 505 -29.69 -54.06 25.64
CA ILE A 505 -31.14 -54.18 25.69
C ILE A 505 -31.72 -52.81 26.03
N ALA A 506 -32.74 -52.42 25.27
CA ALA A 506 -33.50 -51.21 25.58
C ALA A 506 -34.97 -51.45 25.32
N ALA A 507 -35.81 -50.84 26.13
CA ALA A 507 -37.24 -50.83 25.94
C ALA A 507 -37.74 -49.40 25.90
N TYR A 508 -38.68 -49.14 25.00
CA TYR A 508 -39.37 -47.86 24.91
C TYR A 508 -40.73 -48.05 24.26
N SER A 509 -41.61 -47.06 24.42
CA SER A 509 -42.89 -47.02 23.73
C SER A 509 -42.96 -45.79 22.84
N ASN A 510 -43.74 -45.87 21.77
CA ASN A 510 -44.18 -44.73 20.97
C ASN A 510 -45.72 -44.73 20.93
N LEU A 511 -46.34 -43.94 20.05
CA LEU A 511 -47.80 -43.82 19.99
C LEU A 511 -48.49 -45.18 19.78
N ASP A 512 -47.95 -46.02 18.89
CA ASP A 512 -48.61 -47.24 18.42
C ASP A 512 -47.98 -48.52 18.99
N LEU A 513 -46.67 -48.52 19.24
CA LEU A 513 -45.88 -49.70 19.61
C LEU A 513 -45.16 -49.55 20.94
N SER A 514 -45.02 -50.65 21.66
CA SER A 514 -43.97 -50.85 22.66
C SER A 514 -42.90 -51.76 22.08
N VAL A 515 -41.65 -51.30 22.11
CA VAL A 515 -40.51 -51.98 21.51
C VAL A 515 -39.55 -52.40 22.61
N VAL A 516 -39.15 -53.67 22.59
CA VAL A 516 -37.95 -54.14 23.28
C VAL A 516 -36.95 -54.51 22.20
N ARG A 517 -35.73 -53.98 22.29
CA ARG A 517 -34.66 -54.28 21.34
C ARG A 517 -33.48 -54.92 22.03
N LEU A 518 -32.80 -55.82 21.32
CA LEU A 518 -31.53 -56.40 21.70
C LEU A 518 -30.53 -56.21 20.55
N SER A 519 -29.31 -55.83 20.90
CA SER A 519 -28.13 -55.95 20.05
C SER A 519 -27.13 -56.84 20.75
N SER A 520 -26.61 -57.87 20.08
CA SER A 520 -25.60 -58.76 20.65
C SER A 520 -24.63 -59.28 19.60
N LEU A 521 -23.43 -59.66 20.05
CA LEU A 521 -22.48 -60.40 19.22
C LEU A 521 -23.02 -61.80 18.93
N LYS A 522 -22.86 -62.27 17.69
CA LYS A 522 -23.32 -63.61 17.27
C LYS A 522 -22.84 -64.73 18.20
N SER A 523 -21.61 -64.63 18.71
CA SER A 523 -21.01 -65.61 19.63
C SER A 523 -21.61 -65.64 21.04
N LYS A 524 -22.41 -64.64 21.41
CA LYS A 524 -23.04 -64.48 22.72
C LYS A 524 -24.56 -64.46 22.65
N LEU A 525 -25.11 -64.79 21.48
CA LEU A 525 -26.52 -64.61 21.19
C LEU A 525 -27.44 -65.41 22.13
N ASP A 526 -27.16 -66.69 22.34
CA ASP A 526 -28.03 -67.55 23.16
C ASP A 526 -28.15 -67.02 24.60
N SER A 527 -27.03 -66.69 25.24
CA SER A 527 -27.02 -66.08 26.59
C SER A 527 -27.67 -64.70 26.62
N SER A 528 -27.55 -63.92 25.54
CA SER A 528 -28.20 -62.60 25.44
C SER A 528 -29.72 -62.72 25.26
N LEU A 529 -30.18 -63.72 24.50
CA LEU A 529 -31.60 -64.02 24.34
C LEU A 529 -32.21 -64.57 25.63
N GLU A 530 -31.44 -65.33 26.41
CA GLU A 530 -31.87 -65.78 27.73
C GLU A 530 -32.16 -64.58 28.65
N LEU A 531 -31.19 -63.66 28.81
CA LEU A 531 -31.38 -62.42 29.57
C LEU A 531 -32.55 -61.59 29.02
N TYR A 532 -32.59 -61.39 27.72
CA TYR A 532 -33.66 -60.65 27.03
C TYR A 532 -35.05 -61.25 27.30
N SER A 533 -35.18 -62.57 27.23
CA SER A 533 -36.45 -63.26 27.51
C SER A 533 -36.84 -63.16 28.98
N ASP A 534 -35.90 -63.20 29.92
CA ASP A 534 -36.17 -63.06 31.35
C ASP A 534 -36.70 -61.67 31.69
N LEU A 535 -36.14 -60.61 31.08
CA LEU A 535 -36.63 -59.23 31.24
C LEU A 535 -38.08 -59.06 30.77
N ILE A 536 -38.44 -59.72 29.66
CA ILE A 536 -39.78 -59.61 29.08
C ILE A 536 -40.79 -60.47 29.83
N LEU A 537 -40.42 -61.69 30.22
CA LEU A 537 -41.35 -62.67 30.78
C LEU A 537 -41.46 -62.61 32.31
N ASN A 538 -40.41 -62.14 32.99
CA ASN A 538 -40.35 -62.08 34.45
C ASN A 538 -39.96 -60.70 35.03
N PRO A 539 -40.48 -59.57 34.53
CA PRO A 539 -40.16 -58.27 35.10
C PRO A 539 -40.67 -58.18 36.54
N LEU A 540 -39.83 -57.64 37.44
CA LEU A 540 -40.17 -57.48 38.86
C LEU A 540 -40.91 -56.18 39.16
N PHE A 541 -40.69 -55.14 38.34
CA PHE A 541 -41.19 -53.77 38.54
C PHE A 541 -41.05 -53.27 39.99
N PRO A 542 -39.82 -53.12 40.52
CA PRO A 542 -39.63 -52.73 41.92
C PRO A 542 -40.25 -51.36 42.23
N GLU A 543 -40.97 -51.26 43.34
CA GLU A 543 -41.67 -50.04 43.78
C GLU A 543 -40.72 -48.83 43.92
N ASP A 544 -39.50 -49.06 44.41
CA ASP A 544 -38.49 -47.99 44.57
C ASP A 544 -37.98 -47.48 43.22
N ASP A 545 -37.83 -48.36 42.23
CA ASP A 545 -37.46 -47.99 40.87
C ASP A 545 -38.62 -47.29 40.16
N PHE A 546 -39.87 -47.72 40.38
CA PHE A 546 -41.06 -47.03 39.90
C PHE A 546 -41.08 -45.57 40.41
N LYS A 547 -40.90 -45.35 41.72
CA LYS A 547 -40.85 -44.00 42.30
C LYS A 547 -39.70 -43.18 41.73
N LYS A 548 -38.55 -43.79 41.49
CA LYS A 548 -37.39 -43.13 40.89
C LYS A 548 -37.69 -42.70 39.45
N GLN A 549 -38.20 -43.61 38.61
CA GLN A 549 -38.56 -43.30 37.22
C GLN A 549 -39.69 -42.29 37.14
N GLN A 550 -40.68 -42.34 38.03
CA GLN A 550 -41.72 -41.32 38.12
C GLN A 550 -41.13 -39.93 38.37
N LYS A 551 -40.19 -39.78 39.31
CA LYS A 551 -39.51 -38.51 39.56
C LYS A 551 -38.69 -38.04 38.35
N LEU A 552 -37.97 -38.94 37.69
CA LEU A 552 -37.18 -38.63 36.50
C LEU A 552 -38.06 -38.19 35.32
N GLN A 553 -39.21 -38.85 35.13
CA GLN A 553 -40.19 -38.51 34.10
C GLN A 553 -40.83 -37.15 34.36
N ILE A 554 -41.23 -36.86 35.60
CA ILE A 554 -41.75 -35.53 35.98
C ILE A 554 -40.70 -34.45 35.70
N ALA A 555 -39.44 -34.69 36.07
CA ALA A 555 -38.35 -33.76 35.78
C ALA A 555 -38.09 -33.61 34.27
N ALA A 556 -38.25 -34.67 33.47
CA ALA A 556 -38.16 -34.61 32.01
C ALA A 556 -39.28 -33.74 31.41
N ILE A 557 -40.53 -33.95 31.83
CA ILE A 557 -41.69 -33.14 31.41
C ILE A 557 -41.50 -31.66 31.78
N GLN A 558 -41.01 -31.37 32.99
CA GLN A 558 -40.70 -29.99 33.40
C GLN A 558 -39.61 -29.34 32.54
N ARG A 559 -38.59 -30.09 32.11
CA ARG A 559 -37.57 -29.61 31.17
C ARG A 559 -38.14 -29.37 29.78
N GLU A 560 -38.99 -30.27 29.30
CA GLU A 560 -39.66 -30.14 28.01
C GLU A 560 -40.53 -28.87 27.94
N GLN A 561 -41.27 -28.56 29.02
CA GLN A 561 -42.04 -27.32 29.16
C GLN A 561 -41.21 -26.03 29.11
N THR A 562 -39.90 -26.11 29.34
CA THR A 562 -38.99 -24.95 29.38
C THR A 562 -38.03 -24.89 28.20
N THR A 563 -38.16 -25.80 27.22
CA THR A 563 -37.29 -25.88 26.03
C THR A 563 -38.11 -25.62 24.76
N PRO A 564 -37.98 -24.44 24.10
CA PRO A 564 -38.95 -23.98 23.08
C PRO A 564 -39.08 -24.84 21.81
N ILE A 565 -38.14 -25.73 21.51
CA ILE A 565 -38.13 -26.52 20.28
C ILE A 565 -38.98 -27.79 20.38
N GLN A 566 -39.19 -28.37 21.58
CA GLN A 566 -39.99 -29.60 21.73
C GLN A 566 -41.50 -29.36 21.87
N MET A 567 -41.95 -28.13 22.14
CA MET A 567 -43.38 -27.79 22.19
C MET A 567 -44.00 -27.47 20.81
N GLY A 568 -43.18 -27.45 19.75
CA GLY A 568 -43.57 -27.04 18.39
C GLY A 568 -43.70 -28.18 17.37
N LEU A 569 -43.60 -29.43 17.81
CA LEU A 569 -43.88 -30.66 17.06
C LEU A 569 -44.96 -31.44 17.80
#